data_AF-A0A6C0AI77-F1
#
_entry.id   AF-A0A6C0AI77-F1
#
_cell.length_a   1.000
_cell.length_b   1.000
_cell.length_c   1.000
_cell.angle_alpha   90.00
_cell.angle_beta   90.00
_cell.angle_gamma   90.00
#
_symmetry.space_group_name_H-M   'P 1'
#
loop_
_entity.id
_entity.type
_entity.pdbx_description
1 polymer ?
#
loop_
_entity_poly.entity_id
_entity_poly.type
_entity_poly.pdbx_seq_one_letter_code
_entity_poly.pdbx_strand_id
1 'polypeptide(L)'
;MEFVGGTLNITILASFYTVVGALLSILLFHLFDDCDDDWKKEGLGYQLGDIGLELGIIGTVAFWVTYVIRDYAPIFPISKTLDVLIDTYISGVFFAFAMFLFLEELSDKIKFLYHSYFHKHIVRMIPEKWSLMKSLFAVRKTDTKKDSGETY
;
A
#
# COMPACT_ATOMS: atom_id res chain seq x y z
N MET A 1 -2.13 -18.82 -28.55
CA MET A 1 -1.20 -17.67 -28.63
C MET A 1 -1.55 -16.57 -27.63
N GLU A 2 -2.81 -16.44 -27.19
CA GLU A 2 -3.22 -15.38 -26.25
C GLU A 2 -2.52 -15.43 -24.89
N PHE A 3 -2.22 -16.60 -24.35
CA PHE A 3 -1.47 -16.72 -23.08
C PHE A 3 -0.07 -16.09 -23.17
N VAL A 4 0.66 -16.39 -24.26
CA VAL A 4 2.01 -15.85 -24.48
C VAL A 4 1.94 -14.35 -24.76
N GLY A 5 1.00 -13.91 -25.61
CA GLY A 5 0.79 -12.49 -25.91
C GLY A 5 0.40 -11.67 -24.67
N GLY A 6 -0.54 -12.18 -23.86
CA GLY A 6 -0.96 -11.57 -22.61
C GLY A 6 0.18 -11.47 -21.60
N THR A 7 0.99 -12.53 -21.44
CA THR A 7 2.16 -12.52 -20.54
C THR A 7 3.23 -11.51 -21.00
N LEU A 8 3.45 -11.38 -22.30
CA LEU A 8 4.38 -10.38 -22.84
C LEU A 8 3.86 -8.95 -22.67
N ASN A 9 2.57 -8.71 -22.94
CA ASN A 9 1.95 -7.41 -22.68
C ASN A 9 2.05 -7.05 -21.19
N ILE A 10 1.73 -7.98 -20.29
CA ILE A 10 1.89 -7.83 -18.83
C ILE A 10 3.33 -7.41 -18.49
N THR A 11 4.33 -8.09 -19.04
CA THR A 11 5.74 -7.83 -18.73
C THR A 11 6.16 -6.42 -19.18
N ILE A 12 5.69 -5.97 -20.34
CA ILE A 12 5.97 -4.63 -20.86
C ILE A 12 5.27 -3.56 -20.03
N LEU A 13 3.98 -3.74 -19.74
CA LEU A 13 3.19 -2.84 -18.88
C LEU A 13 3.82 -2.74 -17.49
N ALA A 14 4.18 -3.86 -16.88
CA ALA A 14 4.88 -3.94 -15.60
C ALA A 14 6.19 -3.14 -15.59
N SER A 15 7.00 -3.29 -16.63
CA SER A 15 8.26 -2.56 -16.78
C SER A 15 8.00 -1.06 -16.90
N PHE A 16 7.00 -0.67 -17.70
CA PHE A 16 6.60 0.73 -17.87
C PHE A 16 6.12 1.36 -16.57
N TYR A 17 5.20 0.72 -15.85
CA TYR A 17 4.68 1.24 -14.58
C TYR A 17 5.77 1.32 -13.51
N THR A 18 6.75 0.41 -13.51
CA THR A 18 7.92 0.52 -12.64
C THR A 18 8.72 1.80 -12.91
N VAL A 19 8.98 2.11 -14.18
CA VAL A 19 9.71 3.33 -14.56
C VAL A 19 8.93 4.58 -14.16
N VAL A 20 7.61 4.60 -14.41
CA VAL A 20 6.74 5.70 -13.95
C VAL A 20 6.78 5.85 -12.44
N GLY A 21 6.70 4.75 -11.70
CA GLY A 21 6.79 4.74 -10.23
C GLY A 21 8.13 5.29 -9.73
N ALA A 22 9.24 4.92 -10.37
CA ALA A 22 10.56 5.44 -10.04
C ALA A 22 10.68 6.94 -10.33
N LEU A 23 10.17 7.42 -11.47
CA LEU A 23 10.15 8.85 -11.79
C LEU A 23 9.28 9.63 -10.81
N LEU A 24 8.12 9.09 -10.43
CA LEU A 24 7.25 9.69 -9.42
C LEU A 24 7.95 9.75 -8.07
N SER A 25 8.68 8.71 -7.67
CA SER A 25 9.49 8.69 -6.45
C SER A 25 10.48 9.84 -6.41
N ILE A 26 11.27 10.01 -7.49
CA ILE A 26 12.28 11.06 -7.60
C ILE A 26 11.63 12.44 -7.53
N LEU A 27 10.47 12.61 -8.19
CA LEU A 27 9.72 13.85 -8.17
C LEU A 27 9.26 14.19 -6.76
N LEU A 28 8.69 13.22 -6.04
CA LEU A 28 8.20 13.46 -4.67
C LEU A 28 9.34 13.74 -3.70
N PHE A 29 10.44 12.98 -3.80
CA PHE A 29 11.66 13.20 -3.01
C PHE A 29 12.24 14.62 -3.17
N HIS A 30 12.11 15.24 -4.35
CA HIS A 30 12.60 16.61 -4.57
C HIS A 30 11.57 17.68 -4.24
N LEU A 31 10.27 17.34 -4.18
CA LEU A 31 9.18 18.32 -4.09
C LEU A 31 8.61 18.46 -2.68
N PHE A 32 8.86 17.48 -1.81
CA PHE A 32 8.35 17.44 -0.45
C PHE A 32 9.48 17.31 0.57
N ASP A 33 9.24 17.80 1.78
CA ASP A 33 10.21 17.75 2.88
C ASP A 33 10.34 16.32 3.43
N ASP A 34 11.53 15.95 3.90
CA ASP A 34 11.75 14.68 4.60
C ASP A 34 10.96 14.64 5.94
N CYS A 35 10.73 13.46 6.50
CA CYS A 35 10.10 13.29 7.82
C CYS A 35 11.09 13.59 8.97
N ASP A 36 11.69 14.78 8.94
CA ASP A 36 12.72 15.23 9.88
C ASP A 36 12.13 15.84 11.15
N ASP A 37 13.00 16.33 12.04
CA ASP A 37 12.59 16.95 13.29
C ASP A 37 11.95 18.33 13.09
N ASP A 38 12.17 18.98 11.96
CA ASP A 38 11.60 20.29 11.67
C ASP A 38 10.16 20.14 11.17
N TRP A 39 9.90 19.22 10.24
CA TRP A 39 8.55 18.84 9.82
C TRP A 39 7.67 18.36 10.98
N LYS A 40 8.25 17.64 11.95
CA LYS A 40 7.51 17.15 13.14
C LYS A 40 7.08 18.27 14.09
N LYS A 41 7.77 19.41 14.09
CA LYS A 41 7.42 20.58 14.92
C LYS A 41 6.30 21.42 14.29
N GLU A 42 6.04 21.24 13.01
CA GLU A 42 5.00 21.97 12.29
C GLU A 42 3.59 21.65 12.81
N GLY A 43 2.66 22.57 12.53
CA GLY A 43 1.27 22.41 12.91
C GLY A 43 0.58 21.26 12.18
N LEU A 44 -0.40 20.62 12.82
CA LEU A 44 -1.18 19.51 12.23
C LEU A 44 -1.78 19.87 10.85
N GLY A 45 -2.17 21.12 10.64
CA GLY A 45 -2.69 21.59 9.35
C GLY A 45 -1.64 21.53 8.22
N TYR A 46 -0.40 21.89 8.52
CA TYR A 46 0.73 21.75 7.59
C TYR A 46 0.99 20.27 7.31
N GLN A 47 1.12 19.45 8.36
CA GLN A 47 1.41 18.01 8.22
C GLN A 47 0.34 17.26 7.40
N LEU A 48 -0.94 17.55 7.63
CA LEU A 48 -2.03 16.97 6.83
C LEU A 48 -2.08 17.52 5.40
N GLY A 49 -1.79 18.81 5.22
CA GLY A 49 -1.75 19.44 3.91
C GLY A 49 -0.63 18.87 3.04
N ASP A 50 0.55 18.72 3.64
CA ASP A 50 1.75 18.16 3.02
C ASP A 50 1.52 16.71 2.57
N ILE A 51 1.10 15.82 3.47
CA ILE A 51 0.71 14.43 3.15
C ILE A 51 -0.43 14.39 2.12
N GLY A 52 -1.41 15.28 2.26
CA GLY A 52 -2.56 15.37 1.36
C GLY A 52 -2.14 15.75 -0.06
N LEU A 53 -1.18 16.66 -0.22
CA LEU A 53 -0.60 17.04 -1.49
C LEU A 53 0.22 15.90 -2.10
N GLU A 54 1.06 15.23 -1.30
CA GLU A 54 1.79 14.03 -1.74
C GLU A 54 0.83 12.98 -2.32
N LEU A 55 -0.17 12.58 -1.52
CA LEU A 55 -1.19 11.60 -1.94
C LEU A 55 -2.00 12.08 -3.16
N GLY A 56 -2.29 13.38 -3.23
CA GLY A 56 -3.01 13.99 -4.35
C GLY A 56 -2.23 13.90 -5.66
N ILE A 57 -0.94 14.22 -5.64
CA ILE A 57 -0.05 14.10 -6.81
C ILE A 57 0.05 12.64 -7.23
N ILE A 58 0.28 11.74 -6.28
CA ILE A 58 0.37 10.30 -6.52
C ILE A 58 -0.90 9.79 -7.21
N GLY A 59 -2.08 10.06 -6.63
CA GLY A 59 -3.36 9.63 -7.19
C GLY A 59 -3.67 10.24 -8.56
N THR A 60 -3.29 11.51 -8.76
CA THR A 60 -3.48 12.21 -10.04
C THR A 60 -2.62 11.58 -11.14
N VAL A 61 -1.34 11.34 -10.88
CA VAL A 61 -0.43 10.69 -11.83
C VAL A 61 -0.90 9.27 -12.15
N ALA A 62 -1.29 8.50 -11.13
CA ALA A 62 -1.82 7.15 -11.30
C ALA A 62 -2.99 7.10 -12.28
N PHE A 63 -3.96 8.00 -12.06
CA PHE A 63 -5.17 8.09 -12.86
C PHE A 63 -4.83 8.42 -14.30
N TRP A 64 -4.05 9.48 -14.53
CA TRP A 64 -3.74 9.92 -15.89
C TRP A 64 -2.88 8.93 -16.66
N VAL A 65 -1.89 8.31 -16.01
CA VAL A 65 -1.06 7.28 -16.65
C VAL A 65 -1.92 6.09 -17.06
N THR A 66 -2.78 5.60 -16.16
CA THR A 66 -3.68 4.47 -16.46
C THR A 66 -4.68 4.84 -17.56
N TYR A 67 -5.25 6.05 -17.52
CA TYR A 67 -6.19 6.54 -18.51
C TYR A 67 -5.56 6.60 -19.90
N VAL A 68 -4.35 7.14 -20.01
CA VAL A 68 -3.61 7.23 -21.28
C VAL A 68 -3.27 5.84 -21.83
N ILE A 69 -2.77 4.93 -20.99
CA ILE A 69 -2.36 3.58 -21.43
C ILE A 69 -3.54 2.78 -21.95
N ARG A 70 -4.71 2.87 -21.29
CA ARG A 70 -5.92 2.13 -21.68
C ARG A 70 -6.36 2.41 -23.12
N ASP A 71 -6.03 3.58 -23.65
CA ASP A 71 -6.41 3.97 -25.02
C ASP A 71 -5.41 3.46 -26.09
N TYR A 72 -4.26 2.89 -25.69
CA TYR A 72 -3.30 2.29 -26.62
C TYR A 72 -3.66 0.86 -26.98
N ALA A 73 -3.38 0.49 -28.23
CA ALA A 73 -3.55 -0.89 -28.67
C ALA A 73 -2.48 -1.80 -28.03
N PRO A 74 -2.83 -3.05 -27.67
CA PRO A 74 -1.87 -4.00 -27.14
C PRO A 74 -0.79 -4.32 -28.17
N ILE A 75 0.46 -4.39 -27.71
CA ILE A 75 1.62 -4.65 -28.56
C ILE A 75 1.52 -6.06 -29.17
N PHE A 76 1.15 -7.05 -28.36
CA PHE A 76 0.86 -8.40 -28.82
C PHE A 76 -0.64 -8.63 -28.96
N PRO A 77 -1.10 -9.23 -30.06
CA PRO A 77 -2.52 -9.40 -30.34
C PRO A 77 -3.16 -10.36 -29.34
N ILE A 78 -4.13 -9.84 -28.59
CA ILE A 78 -4.98 -10.55 -27.64
C ILE A 78 -6.43 -10.09 -27.80
N SER A 79 -7.39 -10.86 -27.27
CA SER A 79 -8.78 -10.42 -27.23
C SER A 79 -8.94 -9.15 -26.37
N LYS A 80 -9.79 -8.22 -26.83
CA LYS A 80 -10.07 -6.95 -26.12
C LYS A 80 -10.51 -7.15 -24.66
N THR A 81 -11.22 -8.22 -24.37
CA THR A 81 -11.67 -8.53 -23.00
C THR A 81 -10.48 -8.86 -22.08
N LEU A 82 -9.51 -9.63 -22.59
CA LEU A 82 -8.31 -10.00 -21.84
C LEU A 82 -7.38 -8.79 -21.66
N ASP A 83 -7.31 -7.93 -22.68
CA ASP A 83 -6.54 -6.70 -22.68
C ASP A 83 -6.97 -5.75 -21.56
N VAL A 84 -8.26 -5.41 -21.51
CA VAL A 84 -8.84 -4.55 -20.46
C VAL A 84 -8.65 -5.14 -19.06
N LEU A 85 -8.74 -6.47 -18.94
CA LEU A 85 -8.50 -7.16 -17.68
C LEU A 85 -7.04 -7.04 -17.23
N ILE A 86 -6.10 -7.27 -18.16
CA ILE A 86 -4.66 -7.15 -17.93
C ILE A 86 -4.32 -5.72 -17.51
N ASP A 87 -4.79 -4.72 -18.24
CA ASP A 87 -4.51 -3.31 -17.95
C ASP A 87 -5.02 -2.89 -16.58
N THR A 88 -6.27 -3.24 -16.25
CA THR A 88 -6.87 -2.90 -14.95
C THR A 88 -6.15 -3.59 -13.80
N TYR A 89 -5.79 -4.85 -13.97
CA TYR A 89 -5.09 -5.61 -12.94
C TYR A 89 -3.65 -5.12 -12.74
N ILE A 90 -2.89 -4.98 -13.82
CA ILE A 90 -1.48 -4.59 -13.77
C ILE A 90 -1.33 -3.15 -13.29
N SER A 91 -2.15 -2.20 -13.75
CA SER A 91 -2.11 -0.82 -13.25
C SER A 91 -2.33 -0.74 -11.74
N GLY A 92 -3.35 -1.42 -11.22
CA GLY A 92 -3.65 -1.44 -9.79
C GLY A 92 -2.53 -2.08 -8.96
N VAL A 93 -2.05 -3.25 -9.38
CA VAL A 93 -0.97 -3.97 -8.67
C VAL A 93 0.32 -3.18 -8.69
N PHE A 94 0.74 -2.66 -9.84
CA PHE A 94 1.99 -1.92 -9.95
C PHE A 94 1.94 -0.57 -9.27
N PHE A 95 0.79 0.10 -9.29
CA PHE A 95 0.64 1.34 -8.54
C PHE A 95 0.74 1.10 -7.03
N ALA A 96 0.09 0.05 -6.51
CA ALA A 96 0.22 -0.32 -5.10
C ALA A 96 1.67 -0.71 -4.74
N PHE A 97 2.36 -1.43 -5.62
CA PHE A 97 3.76 -1.81 -5.43
C PHE A 97 4.71 -0.61 -5.49
N ALA A 98 4.51 0.29 -6.45
CA ALA A 98 5.27 1.53 -6.58
C ALA A 98 5.07 2.41 -5.33
N MET A 99 3.83 2.54 -4.85
CA MET A 99 3.59 3.25 -3.60
C MET A 99 4.32 2.62 -2.41
N PHE A 100 4.43 1.29 -2.36
CA PHE A 100 5.12 0.65 -1.24
C PHE A 100 6.65 0.75 -1.32
N LEU A 101 7.22 0.66 -2.53
CA LEU A 101 8.68 0.66 -2.74
C LEU A 101 9.30 2.06 -2.73
N PHE A 102 8.53 3.09 -3.04
CA PHE A 102 9.07 4.39 -3.41
C PHE A 102 8.60 5.56 -2.52
N LEU A 103 7.84 5.27 -1.47
CA LEU A 103 7.26 6.27 -0.54
C LEU A 103 7.61 5.94 0.92
N GLU A 104 8.87 5.62 1.19
CA GLU A 104 9.35 5.32 2.55
C GLU A 104 9.09 6.50 3.49
N GLU A 105 9.32 7.73 3.05
CA GLU A 105 9.14 8.93 3.86
C GLU A 105 7.67 9.26 4.15
N LEU A 106 6.80 9.17 3.14
CA LEU A 106 5.36 9.31 3.34
C LEU A 106 4.86 8.26 4.34
N SER A 107 5.37 7.03 4.25
CA SER A 107 5.04 6.00 5.24
C SER A 107 5.45 6.42 6.65
N ASP A 108 6.58 7.08 6.81
CA ASP A 108 7.06 7.54 8.12
C ASP A 108 6.27 8.76 8.64
N LYS A 109 5.88 9.69 7.76
CA LYS A 109 4.95 10.80 8.09
C LYS A 109 3.60 10.28 8.58
N ILE A 110 3.03 9.28 7.89
CA ILE A 110 1.76 8.64 8.28
C ILE A 110 1.91 7.91 9.63
N LYS A 111 2.99 7.16 9.84
CA LYS A 111 3.29 6.51 11.13
C LYS A 111 3.39 7.55 12.25
N PHE A 112 4.07 8.68 12.01
CA PHE A 112 4.20 9.75 12.98
C PHE A 112 2.83 10.31 13.38
N LEU A 113 1.98 10.67 12.41
CA LEU A 113 0.63 11.17 12.71
C LEU A 113 -0.22 10.13 13.46
N TYR A 114 -0.13 8.86 13.07
CA TYR A 114 -0.79 7.76 13.77
C TYR A 114 -0.37 7.70 15.24
N HIS A 115 0.93 7.72 15.53
CA HIS A 115 1.44 7.66 16.89
C HIS A 115 1.13 8.92 17.71
N SER A 116 1.22 10.10 17.11
CA SER A 116 1.02 11.38 17.79
C SER A 116 -0.45 11.65 18.14
N TYR A 117 -1.38 11.30 17.25
CA TYR A 117 -2.80 11.70 17.39
C TYR A 117 -3.75 10.52 17.62
N PHE A 118 -3.56 9.40 16.91
CA PHE A 118 -4.52 8.30 16.89
C PHE A 118 -4.21 7.20 17.91
N HIS A 119 -2.93 6.95 18.22
CA HIS A 119 -2.51 5.88 19.12
C HIS A 119 -3.17 5.96 20.50
N LYS A 120 -3.27 7.15 21.10
CA LYS A 120 -3.95 7.34 22.40
C LYS A 120 -5.44 6.98 22.36
N HIS A 121 -6.11 7.23 21.24
CA HIS A 121 -7.54 6.92 21.07
C HIS A 121 -7.77 5.46 20.71
N ILE A 122 -6.87 4.87 19.90
CA ILE A 122 -6.98 3.49 19.43
C ILE A 122 -6.58 2.50 20.52
N VAL A 123 -5.51 2.74 21.28
CA VAL A 123 -5.13 1.86 22.42
C VAL A 123 -6.24 1.80 23.47
N ARG A 124 -7.05 2.86 23.59
CA ARG A 124 -8.24 2.88 24.46
C ARG A 124 -9.37 1.97 23.96
N MET A 125 -9.49 1.74 22.65
CA MET A 125 -10.51 0.87 22.04
C MET A 125 -10.01 -0.55 21.73
N ILE A 126 -8.73 -0.71 21.42
CA ILE A 126 -8.09 -1.98 21.04
C ILE A 126 -6.76 -2.07 21.80
N PRO A 127 -6.63 -2.96 22.79
CA PRO A 127 -5.40 -3.06 23.58
C PRO A 127 -4.22 -3.52 22.70
N GLU A 128 -3.02 -2.99 22.97
CA GLU A 128 -1.77 -3.18 22.18
C GLU A 128 -1.40 -4.64 21.87
N LYS A 129 -1.98 -5.62 22.59
CA LYS A 129 -1.67 -7.05 22.45
C LYS A 129 -2.83 -7.86 21.88
N TRP A 130 -3.81 -7.22 21.25
CA TRP A 130 -4.92 -7.90 20.58
C TRP A 130 -4.47 -8.59 19.29
N SER A 131 -3.82 -9.75 19.45
CA SER A 131 -3.64 -10.69 18.36
C SER A 131 -4.87 -11.59 18.31
N LEU A 132 -5.67 -11.50 17.23
CA LEU A 132 -6.80 -12.40 17.00
C LEU A 132 -6.37 -13.87 17.09
N MET A 133 -5.18 -14.17 16.59
CA MET A 133 -4.57 -15.50 16.69
C MET A 133 -4.29 -15.88 18.15
N LYS A 134 -3.72 -14.99 18.98
CA LYS A 134 -3.57 -15.30 20.42
C LYS A 134 -4.93 -15.46 21.11
N SER A 135 -5.93 -14.64 20.80
CA SER A 135 -7.28 -14.77 21.38
C SER A 135 -7.97 -16.08 21.01
N LEU A 136 -7.87 -16.50 19.74
CA LEU A 136 -8.48 -17.74 19.25
C LEU A 136 -7.76 -19.00 19.77
N PHE A 137 -6.44 -18.94 19.92
CA PHE A 137 -5.65 -20.10 20.35
C PHE A 137 -5.36 -20.15 21.86
N ALA A 138 -5.50 -19.05 22.62
CA ALA A 138 -5.34 -19.04 24.08
C ALA A 138 -6.52 -19.69 24.80
N VAL A 139 -7.75 -19.55 24.28
CA VAL A 139 -8.95 -20.21 24.83
C VAL A 139 -8.78 -21.74 24.83
N ARG A 140 -7.97 -22.29 23.93
CA ARG A 140 -7.80 -23.75 23.79
C ARG A 140 -6.83 -24.39 24.80
N LYS A 141 -6.03 -23.61 25.55
CA LYS A 141 -4.99 -24.17 26.44
C LYS A 141 -5.39 -24.29 27.92
N THR A 142 -6.56 -23.82 28.32
CA THR A 142 -6.97 -23.83 29.74
C THR A 142 -7.83 -25.03 30.16
N ASP A 143 -8.30 -25.89 29.25
CA ASP A 143 -9.22 -27.00 29.59
C ASP A 143 -8.56 -28.37 29.82
N THR A 144 -7.23 -28.49 29.77
CA THR A 144 -6.56 -29.82 29.86
C THR A 144 -5.67 -29.96 31.09
N LYS A 145 -6.15 -29.57 32.28
CA LYS A 145 -5.49 -29.93 33.53
C LYS A 145 -6.45 -30.00 34.73
N LYS A 146 -7.48 -30.84 34.63
CA LYS A 146 -8.23 -31.28 35.81
C LYS A 146 -8.98 -32.60 35.58
N ASP A 147 -8.27 -33.67 35.26
CA ASP A 147 -8.77 -35.01 35.59
C ASP A 147 -7.65 -36.06 35.51
N SER A 148 -7.03 -36.35 36.65
CA SER A 148 -6.27 -37.59 36.93
C SER A 148 -5.57 -37.44 38.28
N GLY A 149 -6.26 -37.82 39.35
CA GLY A 149 -5.64 -37.86 40.67
C GLY A 149 -6.56 -38.09 41.85
N GLU A 150 -7.58 -38.94 41.76
CA GLU A 150 -8.23 -39.52 42.96
C GLU A 150 -8.57 -40.99 42.73
N THR A 151 -7.71 -41.88 43.22
CA THR A 151 -8.09 -43.20 43.75
C THR A 151 -7.12 -43.51 44.89
N TYR A 152 -7.59 -43.32 46.13
CA TYR A 152 -7.13 -44.04 47.31
C TYR A 152 -8.22 -45.05 47.68
#